data_AF-X0VE98-F1
#
_entry.id   AF-X0VE98-F1
#
_cell.length_a   1.000
_cell.length_b   1.000
_cell.length_c   1.000
_cell.angle_alpha   90.00
_cell.angle_beta   90.00
_cell.angle_gamma   90.00
#
_symmetry.space_group_name_H-M   'P 1'
#
loop_
_entity.id
_entity.type
_entity.pdbx_description
1 polymer ?
#
loop_
_entity_poly.entity_id
_entity_poly.type
_entity_poly.pdbx_seq_one_letter_code
_entity_poly.pdbx_strand_id
1 'polypeptide(L)'
;TDVAEMFNAITGWDYSVDDLMLAGQRGFTVQRLNNIRDGFNKATDILPKKMFQAAKEGFHAGKTIPFEGLMEDYYALRGWDENGAPTKQAMKQLNLA
;
A
#
# COMPACT_ATOMS: atom_id res chain seq x y z
N THR A 1 -4.12 -20.36 2.86
CA THR A 1 -3.03 -21.24 3.35
C THR A 1 -2.40 -22.00 2.19
N ASP A 2 -3.20 -22.44 1.21
CA ASP A 2 -2.79 -23.23 0.04
C ASP A 2 -1.59 -22.65 -0.73
N VAL A 3 -1.51 -21.31 -0.86
CA VAL A 3 -0.39 -20.63 -1.51
C VAL A 3 0.94 -20.86 -0.77
N ALA A 4 0.93 -20.80 0.57
CA ALA A 4 2.14 -21.02 1.37
C ALA A 4 2.58 -22.48 1.33
N GLU A 5 1.63 -23.42 1.40
CA GLU A 5 1.91 -24.85 1.28
C GLU A 5 2.51 -25.19 -0.10
N MET A 6 1.92 -24.67 -1.17
CA MET A 6 2.44 -24.85 -2.52
C MET A 6 3.83 -24.22 -2.68
N PHE A 7 4.04 -23.00 -2.16
CA PHE A 7 5.33 -22.34 -2.20
C PHE A 7 6.41 -23.16 -1.49
N ASN A 8 6.14 -23.65 -0.28
CA ASN A 8 7.07 -24.48 0.49
C ASN A 8 7.32 -25.83 -0.19
N ALA A 9 6.29 -26.47 -0.77
CA ALA A 9 6.44 -27.73 -1.50
C ALA A 9 7.32 -27.58 -2.75
N ILE A 10 7.23 -26.45 -3.47
CA ILE A 10 8.02 -26.19 -4.68
C ILE A 10 9.45 -25.77 -4.35
N THR A 11 9.63 -24.86 -3.38
CA THR A 11 10.93 -24.23 -3.09
C THR A 11 11.74 -25.01 -2.05
N GLY A 12 11.10 -25.87 -1.27
CA GLY A 12 11.69 -26.54 -0.11
C GLY A 12 11.93 -25.62 1.09
N TRP A 13 11.37 -24.41 1.08
CA TRP A 13 11.48 -23.47 2.19
C TRP A 13 10.39 -23.72 3.24
N ASP A 14 10.56 -23.12 4.41
CA ASP A 14 9.63 -23.22 5.53
C ASP A 14 9.08 -21.83 5.88
N TYR A 15 8.30 -21.25 4.96
CA TYR A 15 7.68 -19.94 5.14
C TYR A 15 6.26 -20.10 5.68
N SER A 16 5.94 -19.32 6.70
CA SER A 16 4.55 -19.11 7.11
C SER A 16 3.82 -18.15 6.16
N VAL A 17 2.49 -18.06 6.29
CA VAL A 17 1.70 -17.04 5.57
C VAL A 17 2.19 -15.63 5.93
N ASP A 18 2.53 -15.39 7.19
CA ASP A 18 3.00 -14.08 7.66
C ASP A 18 4.36 -13.73 7.05
N ASP A 19 5.27 -14.71 6.89
CA ASP A 19 6.56 -14.49 6.21
C ASP A 19 6.36 -14.06 4.75
N LEU A 20 5.42 -14.69 4.05
CA LEU A 20 5.07 -14.32 2.68
C LEU A 20 4.42 -12.94 2.61
N MET A 21 3.55 -12.60 3.56
CA MET A 21 2.94 -11.27 3.65
C MET A 21 4.00 -10.20 3.91
N LEU A 22 4.96 -10.45 4.81
CA LEU A 22 6.10 -9.57 5.09
C LEU A 22 7.00 -9.41 3.86
N ALA A 23 7.25 -10.48 3.11
CA ALA A 23 8.01 -10.42 1.87
C ALA A 23 7.30 -9.55 0.81
N GLY A 24 5.98 -9.69 0.68
CA GLY A 24 5.16 -8.85 -0.19
C GLY A 24 5.18 -7.38 0.22
N GLN A 25 5.02 -7.10 1.53
CA GLN A 25 5.10 -5.74 2.07
C GLN A 25 6.48 -5.12 1.84
N ARG A 26 7.57 -5.89 1.99
CA ARG A 26 8.93 -5.45 1.68
C ARG A 26 9.06 -5.07 0.22
N GLY A 27 8.63 -5.94 -0.70
CA GLY A 27 8.68 -5.70 -2.14
C GLY A 27 7.90 -4.44 -2.55
N PHE A 28 6.68 -4.27 -2.05
CA PHE A 28 5.86 -3.08 -2.29
C PHE A 28 6.51 -1.81 -1.73
N THR A 29 7.15 -1.92 -0.56
CA THR A 29 7.85 -0.78 0.05
C THR A 29 9.06 -0.35 -0.77
N VAL A 30 9.86 -1.28 -1.34
CA VAL A 30 10.97 -0.84 -2.20
C VAL A 30 10.49 -0.19 -3.50
N GLN A 31 9.37 -0.67 -4.06
CA GLN A 31 8.73 0.03 -5.19
C GLN A 31 8.34 1.46 -4.83
N ARG A 32 7.76 1.67 -3.63
CA ARG A 32 7.45 3.02 -3.15
C ARG A 32 8.71 3.88 -2.99
N LEU A 33 9.80 3.33 -2.44
CA LEU A 33 11.06 4.06 -2.29
C LEU A 33 11.65 4.48 -3.64
N ASN A 34 11.58 3.61 -4.66
CA ASN A 34 11.97 3.96 -6.02
C ASN A 34 11.12 5.10 -6.57
N ASN A 35 9.80 5.04 -6.39
CA ASN A 35 8.89 6.11 -6.79
C ASN A 35 9.24 7.44 -6.10
N ILE A 36 9.53 7.43 -4.80
CA ILE A 36 9.92 8.63 -4.04
C ILE A 36 11.25 9.20 -4.54
N ARG A 37 12.24 8.33 -4.79
CA ARG A 37 13.52 8.72 -5.41
C ARG A 37 13.29 9.43 -6.74
N ASP A 38 12.31 8.95 -7.52
CA ASP A 38 12.00 9.48 -8.84
C ASP A 38 10.99 10.67 -8.80
N GLY A 39 10.66 11.16 -7.61
CA GLY A 39 9.87 12.38 -7.41
C GLY A 39 8.36 12.17 -7.19
N PHE A 40 7.89 10.94 -7.13
CA PHE A 40 6.49 10.62 -6.80
C PHE A 40 6.27 10.68 -5.28
N ASN A 41 5.19 11.32 -4.87
CA ASN A 41 4.85 11.54 -3.47
C ASN A 41 3.32 11.64 -3.29
N LYS A 42 2.86 12.06 -2.10
CA LYS A 42 1.43 12.29 -1.83
C LYS A 42 0.71 13.13 -2.89
N ALA A 43 1.38 14.12 -3.50
CA ALA A 43 0.78 14.96 -4.54
C ALA A 43 0.52 14.21 -5.85
N THR A 44 1.22 13.10 -6.10
CA THR A 44 1.00 12.22 -7.26
C THR A 44 0.07 11.06 -6.96
N ASP A 45 -0.21 10.77 -5.69
CA ASP A 45 -1.14 9.72 -5.26
C ASP A 45 -2.59 10.22 -5.38
N ILE A 46 -3.06 10.47 -6.60
CA ILE A 46 -4.38 11.06 -6.89
C ILE A 46 -5.21 10.21 -7.84
N LEU A 47 -6.54 10.35 -7.73
CA LEU A 47 -7.49 9.74 -8.67
C LEU A 47 -7.83 10.69 -9.83
N PRO A 48 -8.34 10.17 -10.95
CA PRO A 48 -8.89 11.01 -12.01
C PRO A 48 -10.01 11.92 -11.49
N LYS A 49 -10.11 13.15 -12.02
CA LYS A 49 -11.10 14.17 -11.60
C LYS A 49 -12.54 13.66 -11.54
N LYS A 50 -12.90 12.70 -12.39
CA LYS A 50 -14.24 12.11 -12.46
C LYS A 50 -14.64 11.42 -11.15
N MET A 51 -13.70 10.84 -10.41
CA MET A 51 -13.95 10.13 -9.15
C MET A 51 -14.41 11.05 -8.02
N PHE A 52 -14.15 12.36 -8.14
CA PHE A 52 -14.57 13.37 -7.17
C PHE A 52 -15.92 14.02 -7.54
N GLN A 53 -16.52 13.64 -8.66
CA GLN A 53 -17.82 14.15 -9.09
C GLN A 53 -18.92 13.18 -8.69
N ALA A 54 -19.83 13.63 -7.84
CA ALA A 54 -20.98 12.84 -7.45
C ALA A 54 -21.84 12.44 -8.66
N ALA A 55 -22.41 11.24 -8.60
CA ALA A 55 -23.46 10.85 -9.52
C ALA A 55 -24.69 11.75 -9.33
N LYS A 56 -25.40 12.03 -10.44
CA LYS A 56 -26.63 12.84 -10.40
C LYS A 56 -27.85 12.03 -9.93
N GLU A 57 -27.84 10.73 -10.15
CA GLU A 57 -28.95 9.83 -9.91
C GLU A 57 -28.48 8.43 -9.48
N GLY A 58 -29.42 7.61 -9.00
CA GLY A 58 -29.16 6.29 -8.45
C GLY A 58 -28.79 6.28 -6.96
N PHE A 59 -28.51 5.09 -6.42
CA PHE A 59 -28.29 4.87 -4.98
C PHE A 59 -27.08 5.62 -4.40
N HIS A 60 -26.12 5.99 -5.26
CA HIS A 60 -24.92 6.73 -4.88
C HIS A 60 -24.98 8.21 -5.28
N ALA A 61 -26.15 8.73 -5.66
CA ALA A 61 -26.32 10.14 -6.02
C ALA A 61 -25.91 11.07 -4.87
N GLY A 62 -25.25 12.17 -5.22
CA GLY A 62 -24.83 13.20 -4.26
C GLY A 62 -23.65 12.82 -3.34
N LYS A 63 -23.11 11.60 -3.45
CA LYS A 63 -21.98 11.15 -2.63
C LYS A 63 -20.64 11.33 -3.35
N THR A 64 -19.63 11.75 -2.61
CA THR A 64 -18.23 11.86 -3.05
C THR A 64 -17.33 11.05 -2.11
N ILE A 65 -16.13 10.72 -2.57
CA ILE A 65 -15.16 9.93 -1.82
C ILE A 65 -14.39 10.87 -0.87
N PRO A 66 -14.27 10.56 0.44
CA PRO A 66 -13.42 11.30 1.38
C PRO A 66 -11.94 10.91 1.18
N PHE A 67 -11.39 11.26 0.02
CA PHE A 67 -10.13 10.71 -0.47
C PHE A 67 -8.94 11.03 0.43
N GLU A 68 -8.83 12.26 0.95
CA GLU A 68 -7.71 12.67 1.79
C GLU A 68 -7.60 11.82 3.06
N GLY A 69 -8.73 11.63 3.77
CA GLY A 69 -8.77 10.80 4.97
C GLY A 69 -8.47 9.33 4.68
N LEU A 70 -8.95 8.79 3.55
CA LEU A 70 -8.63 7.43 3.12
C LEU A 70 -7.14 7.24 2.84
N MET A 71 -6.47 8.26 2.28
CA MET A 71 -5.03 8.21 2.04
C MET A 71 -4.22 8.31 3.33
N GLU A 72 -4.66 9.10 4.30
CA GLU A 72 -4.05 9.17 5.64
C GLU A 72 -4.14 7.81 6.35
N ASP A 73 -5.31 7.19 6.36
CA ASP A 73 -5.50 5.84 6.90
C ASP A 73 -4.62 4.81 6.19
N TYR A 74 -4.56 4.89 4.85
CA TYR A 74 -3.72 4.00 4.05
C TYR A 74 -2.23 4.12 4.40
N TYR A 75 -1.70 5.34 4.53
CA TYR A 75 -0.30 5.55 4.91
C TYR A 75 -0.02 5.05 6.33
N ALA A 76 -0.93 5.31 7.28
CA ALA A 76 -0.80 4.81 8.64
C ALA A 76 -0.75 3.27 8.68
N LEU A 77 -1.64 2.59 7.95
CA LEU A 77 -1.67 1.13 7.85
C LEU A 77 -0.39 0.55 7.19
N ARG A 78 0.25 1.32 6.31
CA ARG A 78 1.53 0.94 5.68
C ARG A 78 2.75 1.23 6.56
N GLY A 79 2.60 1.95 7.67
CA GLY A 79 3.72 2.44 8.47
C GLY A 79 4.51 3.56 7.77
N TRP A 80 3.81 4.35 6.95
CA TRP A 80 4.36 5.49 6.21
C TRP A 80 3.96 6.80 6.91
N ASP A 81 4.70 7.87 6.64
CA ASP A 81 4.40 9.21 7.14
C ASP A 81 3.32 9.92 6.31
N GLU A 82 2.97 11.14 6.73
CA GLU A 82 1.95 11.97 6.09
C GLU A 82 2.28 12.39 4.65
N ASN A 83 3.54 12.25 4.21
CA ASN A 83 3.99 12.50 2.85
C ASN A 83 3.98 11.21 2.00
N GLY A 84 3.57 10.08 2.60
CA GLY A 84 3.56 8.76 1.99
C GLY A 84 4.95 8.15 1.87
N ALA A 85 5.90 8.53 2.73
CA ALA A 85 7.23 7.94 2.79
C ALA A 85 7.31 6.87 3.89
N PRO A 86 7.94 5.70 3.65
CA PRO A 86 8.13 4.69 4.69
C PRO A 86 8.91 5.23 5.89
N THR A 87 8.38 5.04 7.10
CA THR A 87 9.07 5.50 8.32
C THR A 87 10.32 4.67 8.61
N LYS A 88 11.27 5.22 9.38
CA LYS A 88 12.48 4.49 9.82
C LYS A 88 12.14 3.18 10.54
N GLN A 89 11.06 3.17 11.32
CA GLN A 89 10.61 1.97 12.02
C GLN A 89 10.12 0.90 11.04
N ALA A 90 9.28 1.27 10.07
CA ALA A 90 8.80 0.35 9.04
C ALA A 90 9.97 -0.20 8.20
N MET A 91 10.92 0.66 7.83
CA MET A 91 12.14 0.25 7.12
C MET A 91 12.95 -0.78 7.89
N LYS A 92 13.13 -0.59 9.21
CA LYS A 92 13.82 -1.56 10.07
C LYS A 92 13.06 -2.88 10.16
N GLN A 93 11.74 -2.85 10.36
CA GLN A 93 10.90 -4.05 10.41
C GLN A 93 10.95 -4.86 9.12
N LEU A 94 11.07 -4.18 7.97
CA LEU A 94 11.12 -4.81 6.65
C LEU A 94 12.55 -5.17 6.20
N ASN A 95 13.58 -4.97 7.03
CA ASN A 95 14.99 -5.16 6.69
C ASN A 95 15.44 -4.33 5.47
N LEU A 96 15.03 -3.06 5.42
CA LEU A 96 15.36 -2.09 4.37
C LEU A 96 16.13 -0.87 4.89
N ALA A 97 16.46 -0.84 6.18
CA ALA A 97 17.15 0.26 6.85
C ALA A 97 18.66 0.27 6.59
#